data_AF-A0A496U6T1-F1
#
_entry.id   AF-A0A496U6T1-F1
#
_cell.length_a   1.000
_cell.length_b   1.000
_cell.length_c   1.000
_cell.angle_alpha   90.00
_cell.angle_beta   90.00
_cell.angle_gamma   90.00
#
_symmetry.space_group_name_H-M   'P 1'
#
loop_
_entity.id
_entity.type
_entity.pdbx_description
1 polymer ?
#
loop_
_entity_poly.entity_id
_entity_poly.type
_entity_poly.pdbx_seq_one_letter_code
_entity_poly.pdbx_strand_id
1 'polypeptide(L)'
;MTRRFFVTAVVLVAVLLAASCASDEANPQGGGTNPTASTITVTVSGNTATITWTQCPDDDFSSYVLYRSKSSGIASNPSSAVVVATITDLGTLTYSDGGLDWNTPYYYALQTVDSSLLTAWSNEATITTPDSSGGGGGGDALSCYEIQGQADESPYNGQDVTVTGIVTAAAGEFYTSVADAQLATIEDPSGGEWSGLALFGYDGIMDNLERGDSVVVSGYVQEYYGLTEVVVQSVDFYESGHTIPDPEQISTVGIASEMWEGVFAAVSNVTVTTNPNTHGEFMVDDGSGQGMVKLYGFGTTIGDTYSQVIGVVFYSYDEYKLNARDENDFTD
;
A
#
# COMPACT_ATOMS: atom_id res chain seq x y z
N MET A 1 33.29 -69.75 16.19
CA MET A 1 32.45 -68.70 15.58
C MET A 1 31.04 -69.24 15.44
N THR A 2 30.17 -68.82 16.35
CA THR A 2 28.85 -69.42 16.59
C THR A 2 27.80 -68.53 15.91
N ARG A 3 27.19 -68.98 14.81
CA ARG A 3 26.10 -68.26 14.14
C ARG A 3 24.77 -68.60 14.81
N ARG A 4 24.15 -67.60 15.45
CA ARG A 4 22.78 -67.66 15.97
C ARG A 4 21.83 -67.17 14.88
N PHE A 5 20.82 -67.99 14.58
CA PHE A 5 19.67 -67.64 13.75
C PHE A 5 18.75 -66.69 14.53
N PHE A 6 18.34 -65.59 13.90
CA PHE A 6 17.19 -64.79 14.33
C PHE A 6 16.17 -64.77 13.21
N VAL A 7 14.96 -65.21 13.53
CA VAL A 7 13.76 -65.18 12.70
C VAL A 7 13.15 -63.79 12.83
N THR A 8 12.85 -63.14 11.71
CA THR A 8 12.11 -61.87 11.69
C THR A 8 10.78 -62.10 10.96
N ALA A 9 9.69 -61.81 11.67
CA ALA A 9 8.32 -62.05 11.26
C ALA A 9 7.88 -61.10 10.14
N VAL A 10 7.16 -61.64 9.16
CA VAL A 10 6.46 -60.88 8.11
C VAL A 10 5.07 -60.53 8.64
N VAL A 11 4.77 -59.25 8.77
CA VAL A 11 3.41 -58.75 9.05
C VAL A 11 2.83 -58.24 7.74
N LEU A 12 1.82 -58.95 7.24
CA LEU A 12 1.01 -58.59 6.08
C LEU A 12 -0.17 -57.76 6.57
N VAL A 13 -0.28 -56.49 6.17
CA VAL A 13 -1.46 -55.66 6.45
C VAL A 13 -2.36 -55.66 5.21
N ALA A 14 -3.54 -56.26 5.36
CA ALA A 14 -4.59 -56.30 4.36
C ALA A 14 -5.40 -55.00 4.38
N VAL A 15 -5.58 -54.38 3.20
CA VAL A 15 -6.49 -53.25 2.99
C VAL A 15 -7.92 -53.80 2.93
N LEU A 16 -8.75 -53.47 3.92
CA LEU A 16 -10.19 -53.70 3.86
C LEU A 16 -10.86 -52.51 3.14
N LEU A 17 -11.41 -52.77 1.96
CA LEU A 17 -12.54 -52.00 1.44
C LEU A 17 -13.78 -52.36 2.26
N ALA A 18 -14.41 -51.37 2.87
CA ALA A 18 -15.78 -51.46 3.33
C ALA A 18 -16.64 -50.53 2.47
N ALA A 19 -17.34 -51.13 1.51
CA ALA A 19 -18.57 -50.56 0.97
C ALA A 19 -19.71 -50.97 1.90
N SER A 20 -20.49 -50.02 2.40
CA SER A 20 -21.76 -50.30 3.07
C SER A 20 -22.85 -49.33 2.62
N CYS A 21 -23.70 -49.87 1.74
CA CYS A 21 -25.14 -49.73 1.53
C CYS A 21 -25.86 -48.38 1.67
N ALA A 22 -26.64 -48.10 0.62
CA ALA A 22 -27.73 -47.14 0.51
C ALA A 22 -28.89 -47.40 1.49
N SER A 23 -29.55 -46.30 1.89
CA SER A 23 -30.98 -45.99 1.70
C SER A 23 -31.57 -45.32 2.95
N ASP A 24 -31.91 -44.03 2.84
CA ASP A 24 -32.99 -43.48 3.63
C ASP A 24 -33.87 -42.60 2.72
N GLU A 25 -34.96 -43.22 2.26
CA GLU A 25 -36.08 -42.56 1.58
C GLU A 25 -37.10 -42.17 2.66
N ALA A 26 -37.58 -40.93 2.59
CA ALA A 26 -38.71 -40.34 3.32
C ALA A 26 -38.44 -39.68 4.69
N ASN A 27 -37.78 -38.51 4.68
CA ASN A 27 -38.07 -37.43 5.63
C ASN A 27 -38.52 -36.16 4.86
N PRO A 28 -39.74 -35.63 5.08
CA PRO A 28 -40.23 -34.41 4.41
C PRO A 28 -39.70 -33.10 5.04
N GLN A 29 -38.62 -33.16 5.83
CA GLN A 29 -37.78 -32.02 6.15
C GLN A 29 -36.34 -32.35 5.74
N GLY A 30 -36.06 -32.22 4.44
CA GLY A 30 -34.71 -32.38 3.89
C GLY A 30 -33.81 -31.26 4.38
N GLY A 31 -33.05 -31.50 5.45
CA GLY A 31 -31.78 -30.82 5.63
C GLY A 31 -30.77 -31.56 4.75
N GLY A 32 -30.27 -30.91 3.70
CA GLY A 32 -29.18 -31.46 2.89
C GLY A 32 -27.93 -31.77 3.72
N THR A 33 -26.95 -32.43 3.12
CA THR A 33 -25.60 -32.44 3.69
C THR A 33 -24.95 -31.08 3.45
N ASN A 34 -24.08 -30.61 4.35
CA ASN A 34 -23.28 -29.41 4.07
C ASN A 34 -22.54 -29.57 2.73
N PRO A 35 -22.35 -28.48 1.97
CA PRO A 35 -21.59 -28.53 0.73
C PRO A 35 -20.15 -28.96 0.97
N THR A 36 -19.52 -29.51 -0.05
CA THR A 36 -18.10 -29.84 -0.11
C THR A 36 -17.29 -28.55 -0.07
N ALA A 37 -16.39 -28.44 0.92
CA ALA A 37 -15.55 -27.27 1.08
C ALA A 37 -14.56 -27.10 -0.08
N SER A 38 -14.48 -25.90 -0.64
CA SER A 38 -13.39 -25.50 -1.52
C SER A 38 -12.06 -25.40 -0.77
N THR A 39 -10.95 -25.57 -1.49
CA THR A 39 -9.61 -25.21 -1.03
C THR A 39 -9.18 -23.93 -1.72
N ILE A 40 -8.69 -22.95 -0.97
CA ILE A 40 -8.23 -21.67 -1.51
C ILE A 40 -6.70 -21.57 -1.50
N THR A 41 -6.17 -20.86 -2.48
CA THR A 41 -4.78 -20.38 -2.54
C THR A 41 -4.80 -18.89 -2.83
N VAL A 42 -3.82 -18.16 -2.28
CA VAL A 42 -3.71 -16.72 -2.53
C VAL A 42 -2.26 -16.37 -2.87
N THR A 43 -2.09 -15.50 -3.85
CA THR A 43 -0.81 -14.90 -4.24
C THR A 43 -0.94 -13.38 -4.17
N VAL A 44 0.16 -12.68 -3.95
CA VAL A 44 0.17 -11.21 -3.88
C VAL A 44 1.13 -10.63 -4.92
N SER A 45 0.74 -9.51 -5.51
CA SER A 45 1.56 -8.68 -6.39
C SER A 45 1.20 -7.23 -6.12
N GLY A 46 2.17 -6.43 -5.70
CA GLY A 46 1.91 -5.10 -5.14
C GLY A 46 0.91 -5.15 -3.97
N ASN A 47 -0.09 -4.27 -4.00
CA ASN A 47 -1.20 -4.23 -3.04
C ASN A 47 -2.42 -5.08 -3.46
N THR A 48 -2.25 -6.03 -4.38
CA THR A 48 -3.36 -6.85 -4.90
C THR A 48 -3.15 -8.33 -4.58
N ALA A 49 -4.12 -8.92 -3.87
CA ALA A 49 -4.19 -10.35 -3.65
C ALA A 49 -5.02 -11.02 -4.77
N THR A 50 -4.48 -12.04 -5.42
CA THR A 50 -5.24 -12.92 -6.32
C THR A 50 -5.57 -14.21 -5.59
N ILE A 51 -6.86 -14.44 -5.37
CA ILE A 51 -7.40 -15.63 -4.72
C ILE A 51 -7.88 -16.58 -5.82
N THR A 52 -7.55 -17.86 -5.70
CA THR A 52 -8.12 -18.94 -6.53
C THR A 52 -8.64 -20.06 -5.64
N TRP A 53 -9.66 -20.78 -6.09
CA TRP A 53 -10.22 -21.89 -5.32
C TRP A 53 -10.64 -23.08 -6.18
N THR A 54 -10.74 -24.25 -5.56
CA THR A 54 -11.27 -25.45 -6.21
C THR A 54 -12.78 -25.35 -6.37
N GLN A 55 -13.29 -25.77 -7.53
CA GLN A 55 -14.72 -25.83 -7.80
C GLN A 55 -15.42 -26.83 -6.86
N CYS A 56 -16.59 -26.45 -6.33
CA CYS A 56 -17.50 -27.33 -5.61
C CYS A 56 -18.01 -28.44 -6.57
N PRO A 57 -17.92 -29.72 -6.21
CA PRO A 57 -18.44 -30.82 -7.03
C PRO A 57 -19.94 -31.06 -6.86
N ASP A 58 -20.60 -30.38 -5.91
CA ASP A 58 -21.99 -30.67 -5.56
C ASP A 58 -22.97 -30.00 -6.53
N ASP A 59 -23.98 -30.75 -6.97
CA ASP A 59 -24.99 -30.30 -7.94
C ASP A 59 -25.93 -29.21 -7.37
N ASP A 60 -25.99 -29.09 -6.04
CA ASP A 60 -26.83 -28.15 -5.32
C ASP A 60 -26.08 -26.90 -4.84
N PHE A 61 -24.92 -26.59 -5.45
CA PHE A 61 -24.19 -25.33 -5.24
C PHE A 61 -25.09 -24.09 -5.43
N SER A 62 -24.90 -23.09 -4.57
CA SER A 62 -25.58 -21.80 -4.64
C SER A 62 -24.60 -20.64 -4.80
N SER A 63 -23.60 -20.52 -3.94
CA SER A 63 -22.61 -19.44 -4.04
C SER A 63 -21.31 -19.73 -3.29
N TYR A 64 -20.27 -18.97 -3.65
CA TYR A 64 -19.09 -18.76 -2.83
C TYR A 64 -19.13 -17.36 -2.21
N VAL A 65 -18.82 -17.24 -0.93
CA VAL A 65 -18.67 -15.96 -0.23
C VAL A 65 -17.22 -15.83 0.25
N LEU A 66 -16.50 -14.85 -0.28
CA LEU A 66 -15.09 -14.62 0.04
C LEU A 66 -14.95 -13.56 1.13
N TYR A 67 -14.20 -13.90 2.17
CA TYR A 67 -13.95 -13.07 3.33
C TYR A 67 -12.47 -12.66 3.39
N ARG A 68 -12.22 -11.42 3.82
CA ARG A 68 -10.90 -10.87 4.15
C ARG A 68 -10.87 -10.37 5.58
N SER A 69 -9.75 -10.58 6.28
CA SER A 69 -9.51 -10.03 7.62
C SER A 69 -8.04 -9.65 7.81
N LYS A 70 -7.75 -8.68 8.68
CA LYS A 70 -6.38 -8.38 9.17
C LYS A 70 -5.98 -9.24 10.37
N SER A 71 -6.86 -10.14 10.81
CA SER A 71 -6.64 -11.07 11.91
C SER A 71 -7.10 -12.47 11.52
N SER A 72 -6.38 -13.48 11.98
CA SER A 72 -6.71 -14.88 11.71
C SER A 72 -8.01 -15.33 12.39
N GLY A 73 -8.53 -16.48 11.96
CA GLY A 73 -9.67 -17.12 12.59
C GLY A 73 -11.04 -16.70 12.05
N ILE A 74 -11.13 -16.39 10.75
CA ILE A 74 -12.35 -15.92 10.07
C ILE A 74 -13.52 -16.89 10.30
N ALA A 75 -13.31 -18.20 10.13
CA ALA A 75 -14.37 -19.20 10.30
C ALA A 75 -14.94 -19.26 11.73
N SER A 76 -14.15 -18.85 12.72
CA SER A 76 -14.56 -18.82 14.14
C SER A 76 -15.23 -17.51 14.54
N ASN A 77 -14.96 -16.41 13.83
CA ASN A 77 -15.55 -15.10 14.05
C ASN A 77 -15.78 -14.37 12.72
N PRO A 78 -16.75 -14.80 11.89
CA PRO A 78 -16.95 -14.21 10.56
C PRO A 78 -17.35 -12.74 10.61
N SER A 79 -17.91 -12.27 11.73
CA SER A 79 -18.28 -10.87 11.93
C SER A 79 -17.09 -9.90 12.05
N SER A 80 -15.87 -10.39 12.30
CA SER A 80 -14.67 -9.54 12.28
C SER A 80 -14.02 -9.42 10.90
N ALA A 81 -14.54 -10.13 9.90
CA ALA A 81 -14.06 -10.11 8.53
C ALA A 81 -14.98 -9.27 7.63
N VAL A 82 -14.43 -8.78 6.54
CA VAL A 82 -15.16 -8.09 5.47
C VAL A 82 -15.49 -9.11 4.39
N VAL A 83 -16.73 -9.12 3.88
CA VAL A 83 -17.09 -9.86 2.67
C VAL A 83 -16.61 -9.07 1.46
N VAL A 84 -15.64 -9.59 0.73
CA VAL A 84 -15.06 -8.91 -0.44
C VAL A 84 -15.72 -9.33 -1.75
N ALA A 85 -16.33 -10.53 -1.80
CA ALA A 85 -17.06 -10.99 -2.97
C ALA A 85 -18.15 -12.02 -2.63
N THR A 86 -19.19 -12.08 -3.46
CA THR A 86 -20.18 -13.18 -3.49
C THR A 86 -20.34 -13.64 -4.94
N ILE A 87 -20.00 -14.90 -5.21
CA ILE A 87 -19.91 -15.48 -6.55
C ILE A 87 -20.99 -16.56 -6.68
N THR A 88 -21.92 -16.39 -7.61
CA THR A 88 -23.02 -17.34 -7.86
C THR A 88 -22.79 -18.23 -9.07
N ASP A 89 -21.79 -17.91 -9.90
CA ASP A 89 -21.37 -18.76 -11.00
C ASP A 89 -20.38 -19.82 -10.50
N LEU A 90 -20.77 -21.08 -10.59
CA LEU A 90 -19.95 -22.23 -10.19
C LEU A 90 -18.60 -22.26 -10.90
N GLY A 91 -18.53 -21.78 -12.16
CA GLY A 91 -17.33 -21.79 -12.98
C GLY A 91 -16.35 -20.65 -12.69
N THR A 92 -16.73 -19.66 -11.89
CA THR A 92 -15.84 -18.59 -11.47
C THR A 92 -15.01 -19.06 -10.27
N LEU A 93 -13.70 -19.24 -10.50
CA LEU A 93 -12.76 -19.86 -9.55
C LEU A 93 -11.61 -18.94 -9.12
N THR A 94 -11.73 -17.65 -9.39
CA THR A 94 -10.72 -16.64 -9.06
C THR A 94 -11.34 -15.30 -8.73
N TYR A 95 -10.67 -14.52 -7.88
CA TYR A 95 -11.01 -13.15 -7.54
C TYR A 95 -9.73 -12.35 -7.28
N SER A 96 -9.69 -11.09 -7.73
CA SER A 96 -8.61 -10.15 -7.45
C SER A 96 -9.08 -9.10 -6.46
N ASP A 97 -8.44 -9.04 -5.30
CA ASP A 97 -8.72 -8.11 -4.22
C ASP A 97 -7.58 -7.08 -4.12
N GLY A 98 -7.83 -5.88 -4.65
CA GLY A 98 -6.88 -4.77 -4.69
C GLY A 98 -7.03 -3.80 -3.51
N GLY A 99 -6.19 -2.76 -3.49
CA GLY A 99 -6.28 -1.67 -2.51
C GLY A 99 -5.92 -2.09 -1.08
N LEU A 100 -5.07 -3.13 -0.94
CA LEU A 100 -4.64 -3.62 0.36
C LEU A 100 -3.56 -2.72 0.96
N ASP A 101 -3.67 -2.38 2.24
CA ASP A 101 -2.58 -1.72 2.96
C ASP A 101 -1.26 -2.49 2.81
N TRP A 102 -0.17 -1.78 2.56
CA TRP A 102 1.17 -2.35 2.41
C TRP A 102 1.72 -2.91 3.73
N ASN A 103 2.70 -3.81 3.63
CA ASN A 103 3.29 -4.54 4.77
C ASN A 103 2.25 -5.11 5.77
N THR A 104 1.03 -5.40 5.31
CA THR A 104 -0.08 -5.77 6.18
C THR A 104 -0.44 -7.24 5.95
N PRO A 105 -0.49 -8.04 7.03
CA PRO A 105 -0.96 -9.41 6.92
C PRO A 105 -2.47 -9.40 6.67
N TYR A 106 -2.89 -10.13 5.65
CA TYR A 106 -4.28 -10.43 5.36
C TYR A 106 -4.53 -11.93 5.40
N TYR A 107 -5.73 -12.27 5.85
CA TYR A 107 -6.27 -13.61 5.94
C TYR A 107 -7.49 -13.68 5.03
N TYR A 108 -7.58 -14.76 4.28
CA TYR A 108 -8.70 -15.04 3.38
C TYR A 108 -9.32 -16.38 3.74
N ALA A 109 -10.64 -16.46 3.65
CA ALA A 109 -11.39 -17.71 3.75
C ALA A 109 -12.62 -17.63 2.83
N LEU A 110 -12.99 -18.76 2.24
CA LEU A 110 -14.15 -18.89 1.38
C LEU A 110 -15.21 -19.74 2.08
N GLN A 111 -16.45 -19.27 2.07
CA GLN A 111 -17.60 -20.06 2.47
C GLN A 111 -18.33 -20.54 1.21
N THR A 112 -18.43 -21.86 1.04
CA THR A 112 -19.26 -22.48 0.01
C THR A 112 -20.66 -22.66 0.56
N VAL A 113 -21.68 -22.25 -0.19
CA VAL A 113 -23.09 -22.27 0.21
C VAL A 113 -23.88 -23.10 -0.79
N ASP A 114 -24.75 -23.98 -0.30
CA ASP A 114 -25.66 -24.78 -1.13
C ASP A 114 -27.05 -24.10 -1.28
N SER A 115 -27.92 -24.70 -2.09
CA SER A 115 -29.29 -24.24 -2.35
C SER A 115 -30.21 -24.34 -1.12
N SER A 116 -29.81 -25.08 -0.09
CA SER A 116 -30.48 -25.21 1.21
C SER A 116 -29.91 -24.24 2.27
N LEU A 117 -28.99 -23.35 1.88
CA LEU A 117 -28.28 -22.40 2.74
C LEU A 117 -27.37 -23.06 3.80
N LEU A 118 -26.98 -24.31 3.60
CA LEU A 118 -25.92 -24.92 4.38
C LEU A 118 -24.56 -24.45 3.86
N THR A 119 -23.58 -24.46 4.75
CA THR A 119 -22.29 -23.82 4.49
C THR A 119 -21.12 -24.71 4.86
N ALA A 120 -20.03 -24.60 4.11
CA ALA A 120 -18.74 -25.17 4.47
C ALA A 120 -17.60 -24.16 4.24
N TRP A 121 -16.70 -24.06 5.21
CA TRP A 121 -15.53 -23.19 5.15
C TRP A 121 -14.35 -23.89 4.46
N SER A 122 -13.60 -23.13 3.66
CA SER A 122 -12.29 -23.52 3.14
C SER A 122 -11.22 -23.57 4.24
N ASN A 123 -9.99 -23.92 3.86
CA ASN A 123 -8.81 -23.50 4.62
C ASN A 123 -8.74 -21.97 4.72
N GLU A 124 -8.02 -21.47 5.74
CA GLU A 124 -7.64 -20.06 5.81
C GLU A 124 -6.28 -19.88 5.13
N ALA A 125 -6.21 -18.98 4.14
CA ALA A 125 -4.97 -18.61 3.48
C ALA A 125 -4.49 -17.26 4.00
N THR A 126 -3.17 -17.04 4.00
CA THR A 126 -2.57 -15.79 4.48
C THR A 126 -1.54 -15.28 3.49
N ILE A 127 -1.51 -13.96 3.32
CA ILE A 127 -0.41 -13.22 2.71
C ILE A 127 -0.03 -12.08 3.64
N THR A 128 1.17 -11.58 3.44
CA THR A 128 1.51 -10.21 3.80
C THR A 128 1.69 -9.51 2.47
N THR A 129 1.00 -8.40 2.25
CA THR A 129 1.38 -7.53 1.14
C THR A 129 2.85 -7.20 1.29
N PRO A 130 3.63 -7.15 0.21
CA PRO A 130 5.00 -6.69 0.29
C PRO A 130 5.05 -5.37 1.06
N ASP A 131 6.16 -5.16 1.77
CA ASP A 131 6.51 -3.82 2.15
C ASP A 131 6.69 -3.01 0.85
N SER A 132 6.48 -1.70 0.90
CA SER A 132 6.90 -0.85 -0.22
C SER A 132 8.39 -1.12 -0.53
N SER A 133 9.19 -1.50 0.48
CA SER A 133 10.64 -1.74 0.44
C SER A 133 11.11 -3.08 -0.19
N GLY A 134 10.41 -3.57 -1.21
CA GLY A 134 10.34 -4.98 -1.55
C GLY A 134 11.18 -5.55 -2.70
N GLY A 135 12.32 -4.97 -3.10
CA GLY A 135 13.38 -5.75 -3.76
C GLY A 135 13.50 -5.63 -5.29
N GLY A 136 14.39 -4.74 -5.72
CA GLY A 136 14.89 -4.67 -7.08
C GLY A 136 15.36 -6.02 -7.65
N GLY A 137 14.73 -6.44 -8.74
CA GLY A 137 15.11 -7.66 -9.45
C GLY A 137 14.07 -8.24 -10.39
N GLY A 138 13.51 -7.42 -11.28
CA GLY A 138 12.74 -7.90 -12.44
C GLY A 138 11.22 -7.85 -12.27
N GLY A 139 10.64 -6.66 -12.45
CA GLY A 139 9.20 -6.48 -12.70
C GLY A 139 8.34 -6.10 -11.49
N ASP A 140 8.92 -5.97 -10.30
CA ASP A 140 8.24 -5.48 -9.09
C ASP A 140 8.58 -4.01 -8.82
N ALA A 141 7.61 -3.24 -8.30
CA ALA A 141 7.78 -1.83 -7.95
C ALA A 141 8.63 -1.65 -6.68
N LEU A 142 9.49 -0.63 -6.66
CA LEU A 142 10.30 -0.19 -5.53
C LEU A 142 9.50 0.75 -4.59
N SER A 143 9.99 0.93 -3.36
CA SER A 143 9.55 2.04 -2.51
C SER A 143 10.23 3.36 -2.84
N CYS A 144 9.63 4.43 -2.32
CA CYS A 144 10.31 5.71 -2.21
C CYS A 144 11.60 5.58 -1.37
N TYR A 145 11.54 4.87 -0.24
CA TYR A 145 12.70 4.57 0.60
C TYR A 145 13.85 3.88 -0.14
N GLU A 146 13.56 2.88 -0.97
CA GLU A 146 14.58 2.19 -1.75
C GLU A 146 15.20 3.14 -2.77
N ILE A 147 14.39 3.93 -3.48
CA ILE A 147 14.87 4.88 -4.47
C ILE A 147 15.72 5.97 -3.82
N GLN A 148 15.30 6.51 -2.68
CA GLN A 148 16.10 7.47 -1.91
C GLN A 148 17.44 6.87 -1.46
N GLY A 149 17.44 5.63 -0.98
CA GLY A 149 18.67 4.88 -0.67
C GLY A 149 19.47 5.37 0.54
N GLN A 150 18.90 6.27 1.35
CA GLN A 150 19.47 6.75 2.62
C GLN A 150 20.85 7.40 2.45
N ALA A 151 21.01 8.15 1.37
CA ALA A 151 22.25 8.81 1.00
C ALA A 151 21.93 10.16 0.35
N ASP A 152 22.94 11.02 0.24
CA ASP A 152 22.83 12.33 -0.42
C ASP A 152 22.55 12.24 -1.94
N GLU A 153 22.64 11.04 -2.53
CA GLU A 153 22.28 10.77 -3.92
C GLU A 153 21.63 9.38 -4.01
N SER A 154 20.58 9.27 -4.82
CA SER A 154 19.88 8.02 -5.07
C SER A 154 20.81 6.94 -5.68
N PRO A 155 20.79 5.69 -5.17
CA PRO A 155 21.48 4.57 -5.81
C PRO A 155 20.86 4.18 -7.17
N TYR A 156 19.69 4.74 -7.51
CA TYR A 156 19.00 4.52 -8.76
C TYR A 156 19.16 5.69 -9.74
N ASN A 157 19.91 6.74 -9.39
CA ASN A 157 20.21 7.85 -10.30
C ASN A 157 20.72 7.33 -11.65
N GLY A 158 20.05 7.74 -12.73
CA GLY A 158 20.36 7.28 -14.09
C GLY A 158 19.65 6.02 -14.54
N GLN A 159 18.71 5.47 -13.76
CA GLN A 159 18.01 4.23 -14.07
C GLN A 159 16.50 4.45 -14.24
N ASP A 160 15.90 3.69 -15.16
CA ASP A 160 14.45 3.53 -15.22
C ASP A 160 13.99 2.58 -14.10
N VAL A 161 13.02 3.02 -13.32
CA VAL A 161 12.45 2.27 -12.20
C VAL A 161 10.93 2.28 -12.31
N THR A 162 10.32 1.36 -11.56
CA THR A 162 8.91 1.42 -11.22
C THR A 162 8.82 1.63 -9.71
N VAL A 163 8.06 2.62 -9.26
CA VAL A 163 7.87 2.99 -7.85
C VAL A 163 6.39 3.00 -7.49
N THR A 164 6.06 2.66 -6.26
CA THR A 164 4.71 2.79 -5.71
C THR A 164 4.67 3.82 -4.59
N GLY A 165 3.55 4.52 -4.42
CA GLY A 165 3.36 5.44 -3.31
C GLY A 165 1.95 6.04 -3.25
N ILE A 166 1.68 6.79 -2.19
CA ILE A 166 0.47 7.60 -2.01
C ILE A 166 0.79 9.06 -2.36
N VAL A 167 -0.02 9.70 -3.20
CA VAL A 167 0.18 11.10 -3.56
C VAL A 167 0.00 12.02 -2.34
N THR A 168 1.04 12.73 -1.94
CA THR A 168 1.02 13.68 -0.80
C THR A 168 0.80 15.13 -1.23
N ALA A 169 1.25 15.49 -2.44
CA ALA A 169 0.92 16.72 -3.14
C ALA A 169 0.52 16.41 -4.59
N ALA A 170 -0.63 16.95 -4.99
CA ALA A 170 -1.23 16.72 -6.30
C ALA A 170 -0.48 17.47 -7.41
N ALA A 171 -0.71 17.06 -8.66
CA ALA A 171 -0.10 17.68 -9.80
C ALA A 171 -0.49 19.16 -9.91
N GLY A 172 0.53 20.04 -9.98
CA GLY A 172 0.33 21.48 -10.14
C GLY A 172 0.16 22.26 -8.83
N GLU A 173 0.21 21.61 -7.67
CA GLU A 173 0.24 22.29 -6.36
C GLU A 173 1.59 22.99 -6.11
N PHE A 174 2.66 22.42 -6.66
CA PHE A 174 3.99 23.00 -6.59
C PHE A 174 4.39 23.67 -7.90
N TYR A 175 4.98 24.86 -7.79
CA TYR A 175 5.44 25.65 -8.92
C TYR A 175 6.66 25.03 -9.61
N THR A 176 6.57 24.89 -10.93
CA THR A 176 7.72 24.69 -11.81
C THR A 176 7.77 25.77 -12.88
N SER A 177 8.98 26.13 -13.31
CA SER A 177 9.20 27.12 -14.39
C SER A 177 9.26 26.47 -15.78
N VAL A 178 9.24 25.15 -15.84
CA VAL A 178 9.31 24.39 -17.10
C VAL A 178 7.92 24.33 -17.71
N ALA A 179 7.80 24.78 -18.96
CA ALA A 179 6.53 24.77 -19.69
C ALA A 179 6.02 23.34 -19.87
N ASP A 180 4.69 23.17 -19.74
CA ASP A 180 3.99 21.89 -19.88
C ASP A 180 4.45 20.79 -18.92
N ALA A 181 5.21 21.16 -17.87
CA ALA A 181 5.61 20.26 -16.80
C ALA A 181 4.83 20.52 -15.52
N GLN A 182 4.71 19.48 -14.71
CA GLN A 182 4.08 19.51 -13.38
C GLN A 182 4.97 18.82 -12.37
N LEU A 183 4.81 19.22 -11.11
CA LEU A 183 5.35 18.54 -9.95
C LEU A 183 4.20 17.90 -9.18
N ALA A 184 4.44 16.70 -8.68
CA ALA A 184 3.64 16.01 -7.67
C ALA A 184 4.61 15.32 -6.71
N THR A 185 4.10 14.83 -5.58
CA THR A 185 4.91 14.01 -4.67
C THR A 185 4.16 12.77 -4.25
N ILE A 186 4.89 11.68 -4.08
CA ILE A 186 4.39 10.45 -3.50
C ILE A 186 5.19 10.11 -2.26
N GLU A 187 4.57 9.39 -1.34
CA GLU A 187 5.21 8.88 -0.14
C GLU A 187 4.83 7.42 0.12
N ASP A 188 5.76 6.68 0.69
CA ASP A 188 5.47 5.35 1.21
C ASP A 188 4.36 5.45 2.27
N PRO A 189 3.35 4.56 2.23
CA PRO A 189 2.20 4.63 3.13
C PRO A 189 2.54 4.59 4.63
N SER A 190 3.71 4.04 4.99
CA SER A 190 4.20 4.03 6.37
C SER A 190 4.75 5.37 6.86
N GLY A 191 5.03 6.29 5.94
CA GLY A 191 5.77 7.52 6.18
C GLY A 191 7.19 7.29 6.71
N GLY A 192 7.79 8.36 7.25
CA GLY A 192 9.05 8.33 7.98
C GLY A 192 10.24 8.93 7.23
N GLU A 193 11.46 8.70 7.73
CA GLU A 193 12.68 9.16 7.07
C GLU A 193 12.82 8.49 5.69
N TRP A 194 13.17 9.27 4.67
CA TRP A 194 13.40 8.84 3.29
C TRP A 194 12.18 8.23 2.59
N SER A 195 10.97 8.41 3.12
CA SER A 195 9.75 7.79 2.59
C SER A 195 9.18 8.51 1.36
N GLY A 196 9.68 9.68 0.98
CA GLY A 196 9.06 10.55 -0.01
C GLY A 196 9.86 10.70 -1.30
N LEU A 197 9.17 11.00 -2.40
CA LEU A 197 9.79 11.28 -3.71
C LEU A 197 9.06 12.38 -4.46
N ALA A 198 9.85 13.23 -5.13
CA ALA A 198 9.35 14.15 -6.13
C ALA A 198 9.08 13.44 -7.45
N LEU A 199 7.94 13.74 -8.06
CA LEU A 199 7.58 13.31 -9.41
C LEU A 199 7.60 14.52 -10.34
N PHE A 200 8.26 14.36 -11.47
CA PHE A 200 8.33 15.40 -12.50
C PHE A 200 7.81 14.86 -13.83
N GLY A 201 6.71 15.41 -14.32
CA GLY A 201 6.00 14.90 -15.50
C GLY A 201 5.74 15.99 -16.53
N TYR A 202 5.62 15.59 -17.79
CA TYR A 202 5.37 16.46 -18.94
C TYR A 202 4.06 16.09 -19.63
N ASP A 203 3.58 16.99 -20.50
CA ASP A 203 2.49 16.72 -21.45
C ASP A 203 1.20 16.20 -20.80
N GLY A 204 0.93 16.64 -19.56
CA GLY A 204 -0.26 16.29 -18.80
C GLY A 204 -0.30 14.84 -18.29
N ILE A 205 0.82 14.12 -18.30
CA ILE A 205 0.87 12.71 -17.84
C ILE A 205 0.43 12.52 -16.38
N MET A 206 0.46 13.60 -15.59
CA MET A 206 0.09 13.62 -14.18
C MET A 206 -1.20 14.40 -13.89
N ASP A 207 -1.91 14.91 -14.91
CA ASP A 207 -3.04 15.86 -14.73
C ASP A 207 -4.16 15.37 -13.80
N ASN A 208 -4.29 14.05 -13.64
CA ASN A 208 -5.33 13.43 -12.81
C ASN A 208 -4.82 12.94 -11.44
N LEU A 209 -3.56 13.20 -11.07
CA LEU A 209 -3.04 12.85 -9.74
C LEU A 209 -3.65 13.77 -8.68
N GLU A 210 -4.46 13.20 -7.79
CA GLU A 210 -5.03 13.88 -6.63
C GLU A 210 -4.38 13.37 -5.32
N ARG A 211 -4.39 14.20 -4.27
CA ARG A 211 -3.86 13.79 -2.95
C ARG A 211 -4.62 12.56 -2.45
N GLY A 212 -3.88 11.56 -1.95
CA GLY A 212 -4.45 10.29 -1.51
C GLY A 212 -4.65 9.26 -2.62
N ASP A 213 -4.26 9.54 -3.87
CA ASP A 213 -4.22 8.49 -4.90
C ASP A 213 -3.08 7.51 -4.62
N SER A 214 -3.37 6.21 -4.72
CA SER A 214 -2.35 5.16 -4.74
C SER A 214 -1.96 4.84 -6.18
N VAL A 215 -0.68 5.03 -6.49
CA VAL A 215 -0.17 4.96 -7.86
C VAL A 215 1.08 4.10 -7.95
N VAL A 216 1.25 3.48 -9.12
CA VAL A 216 2.54 2.95 -9.55
C VAL A 216 3.04 3.81 -10.70
N VAL A 217 4.21 4.39 -10.52
CA VAL A 217 4.85 5.30 -11.45
C VAL A 217 6.05 4.61 -12.05
N SER A 218 6.14 4.55 -13.37
CA SER A 218 7.39 4.17 -14.04
C SER A 218 8.05 5.40 -14.62
N GLY A 219 9.35 5.51 -14.43
CA GLY A 219 10.10 6.70 -14.83
C GLY A 219 11.59 6.58 -14.60
N TYR A 220 12.29 7.62 -15.00
CA TYR A 220 13.74 7.73 -14.91
C TYR A 220 14.12 8.50 -13.65
N VAL A 221 14.91 7.90 -12.76
CA VAL A 221 15.40 8.58 -11.54
C VAL A 221 16.58 9.49 -11.89
N GLN A 222 16.56 10.72 -11.37
CA GLN A 222 17.67 11.65 -11.52
C GLN A 222 17.91 12.51 -10.28
N GLU A 223 19.17 12.93 -10.13
CA GLU A 223 19.58 14.03 -9.23
C GLU A 223 19.49 15.36 -9.98
N TYR A 224 18.36 16.06 -9.85
CA TYR A 224 18.14 17.35 -10.50
C TYR A 224 18.56 18.51 -9.61
N TYR A 225 19.78 19.00 -9.79
CA TYR A 225 20.38 20.04 -8.93
C TYR A 225 20.36 19.69 -7.44
N GLY A 226 20.57 18.41 -7.11
CA GLY A 226 20.59 17.89 -5.75
C GLY A 226 19.22 17.54 -5.17
N LEU A 227 18.17 17.50 -6.00
CA LEU A 227 16.87 16.91 -5.67
C LEU A 227 16.75 15.54 -6.33
N THR A 228 16.47 14.49 -5.57
CA THR A 228 16.07 13.19 -6.10
C THR A 228 14.65 13.27 -6.65
N GLU A 229 14.49 13.10 -7.96
CA GLU A 229 13.18 13.08 -8.62
C GLU A 229 13.03 11.94 -9.62
N VAL A 230 11.78 11.50 -9.83
CA VAL A 230 11.42 10.55 -10.89
C VAL A 230 10.80 11.32 -12.05
N VAL A 231 11.47 11.30 -13.20
CA VAL A 231 10.91 11.81 -14.46
C VAL A 231 9.90 10.80 -14.99
N VAL A 232 8.62 11.15 -14.90
CA VAL A 232 7.49 10.24 -15.10
C VAL A 232 7.32 9.88 -16.58
N GLN A 233 7.27 8.58 -16.86
CA GLN A 233 7.02 8.01 -18.21
C GLN A 233 5.66 7.31 -18.31
N SER A 234 5.14 6.77 -17.20
CA SER A 234 3.78 6.27 -17.08
C SER A 234 3.29 6.31 -15.64
N VAL A 235 1.98 6.47 -15.48
CA VAL A 235 1.28 6.35 -14.20
C VAL A 235 0.18 5.31 -14.36
N ASP A 236 0.28 4.22 -13.61
CA ASP A 236 -0.80 3.27 -13.44
C ASP A 236 -1.58 3.64 -12.18
N PHE A 237 -2.82 4.09 -12.38
CA PHE A 237 -3.75 4.46 -11.32
C PHE A 237 -4.43 3.20 -10.77
N TYR A 238 -4.32 2.97 -9.46
CA TYR A 238 -4.97 1.82 -8.81
C TYR A 238 -6.28 2.24 -8.15
N GLU A 239 -6.24 3.19 -7.23
CA GLU A 239 -7.40 3.60 -6.44
C GLU A 239 -7.22 5.00 -5.85
N SER A 240 -8.31 5.77 -5.78
CA SER A 240 -8.35 7.14 -5.26
C SER A 240 -8.84 7.21 -3.81
N GLY A 241 -8.45 8.25 -3.08
CA GLY A 241 -9.01 8.58 -1.77
C GLY A 241 -8.48 7.72 -0.61
N HIS A 242 -7.28 7.16 -0.76
CA HIS A 242 -6.55 6.58 0.37
C HIS A 242 -6.20 7.65 1.39
N THR A 243 -6.08 7.22 2.64
CA THR A 243 -5.54 8.09 3.70
C THR A 243 -4.12 8.47 3.34
N ILE A 244 -3.85 9.77 3.24
CA ILE A 244 -2.50 10.31 3.10
C ILE A 244 -1.73 9.95 4.38
N PRO A 245 -0.44 9.56 4.30
CA PRO A 245 0.39 9.34 5.49
C PRO A 245 0.29 10.53 6.46
N ASP A 246 0.28 10.22 7.77
CA ASP A 246 0.34 11.28 8.78
C ASP A 246 1.66 12.05 8.59
N PRO A 247 1.64 13.40 8.61
CA PRO A 247 2.85 14.17 8.39
C PRO A 247 3.87 13.93 9.51
N GLU A 248 5.13 13.71 9.14
CA GLU A 248 6.19 13.46 10.11
C GLU A 248 6.49 14.71 10.93
N GLN A 249 6.50 14.58 12.26
CA GLN A 249 6.69 15.73 13.14
C GLN A 249 8.18 16.03 13.28
N ILE A 250 8.61 17.11 12.64
CA ILE A 250 10.00 17.57 12.68
C ILE A 250 10.11 18.90 13.44
N SER A 251 11.35 19.28 13.73
CA SER A 251 11.68 20.62 14.24
C SER A 251 11.98 21.56 13.08
N THR A 252 11.86 22.88 13.30
CA THR A 252 12.16 23.86 12.24
C THR A 252 13.59 23.78 11.72
N VAL A 253 14.60 23.58 12.59
CA VAL A 253 15.98 23.33 12.16
C VAL A 253 16.13 21.99 11.42
N GLY A 254 15.25 21.03 11.71
CA GLY A 254 15.22 19.71 11.09
C GLY A 254 14.83 19.72 9.61
N ILE A 255 14.14 20.76 9.13
CA ILE A 255 13.79 20.92 7.70
C ILE A 255 15.03 20.81 6.81
N ALA A 256 16.19 21.29 7.28
CA ALA A 256 17.44 21.30 6.52
C ALA A 256 18.21 19.96 6.60
N SER A 257 17.55 18.86 6.25
CA SER A 257 18.12 17.52 6.28
C SER A 257 17.61 16.67 5.13
N GLU A 258 18.54 16.01 4.44
CA GLU A 258 18.26 15.16 3.27
C GLU A 258 17.26 14.04 3.56
N MET A 259 17.27 13.47 4.77
CA MET A 259 16.34 12.41 5.16
C MET A 259 14.86 12.79 5.08
N TRP A 260 14.56 14.08 4.96
CA TRP A 260 13.20 14.58 4.80
C TRP A 260 12.88 14.98 3.37
N GLU A 261 13.82 14.95 2.43
CA GLU A 261 13.53 15.29 1.03
C GLU A 261 12.39 14.44 0.46
N GLY A 262 11.37 15.11 -0.08
CA GLY A 262 10.15 14.49 -0.60
C GLY A 262 9.14 14.05 0.46
N VAL A 263 9.50 14.06 1.75
CA VAL A 263 8.67 13.58 2.86
C VAL A 263 7.62 14.62 3.25
N PHE A 264 6.38 14.16 3.46
CA PHE A 264 5.31 14.98 4.02
C PHE A 264 5.52 15.17 5.54
N ALA A 265 5.74 16.41 5.95
CA ALA A 265 6.19 16.75 7.29
C ALA A 265 5.40 17.90 7.90
N ALA A 266 5.46 18.01 9.23
CA ALA A 266 4.86 19.08 10.00
C ALA A 266 5.87 19.70 10.99
N VAL A 267 5.82 21.02 11.11
CA VAL A 267 6.43 21.78 12.20
C VAL A 267 5.35 22.42 13.07
N SER A 268 5.58 22.50 14.38
CA SER A 268 4.55 22.90 15.34
C SER A 268 4.99 24.09 16.19
N ASN A 269 4.04 24.93 16.58
CA ASN A 269 4.24 26.11 17.45
C ASN A 269 5.32 27.07 16.93
N VAL A 270 5.24 27.42 15.65
CA VAL A 270 6.25 28.23 14.98
C VAL A 270 5.93 29.71 15.05
N THR A 271 6.96 30.56 15.04
CA THR A 271 6.85 32.01 14.85
C THR A 271 7.54 32.42 13.55
N VAL A 272 6.89 33.26 12.74
CA VAL A 272 7.46 33.81 11.51
C VAL A 272 8.56 34.83 11.84
N THR A 273 9.75 34.63 11.29
CA THR A 273 10.95 35.46 11.56
C THR A 273 11.40 36.31 10.38
N THR A 274 10.90 36.05 9.17
CA THR A 274 11.08 36.92 7.99
C THR A 274 9.77 37.08 7.22
N ASN A 275 9.59 38.19 6.50
CA ASN A 275 8.45 38.34 5.60
C ASN A 275 8.65 37.50 4.32
N PRO A 276 7.58 36.99 3.70
CA PRO A 276 7.66 36.30 2.42
C PRO A 276 8.38 37.13 1.35
N ASN A 277 9.33 36.49 0.66
CA ASN A 277 10.02 37.08 -0.50
C ASN A 277 9.17 36.94 -1.78
N THR A 278 9.72 37.33 -2.95
CA THR A 278 9.02 37.23 -4.25
C THR A 278 8.75 35.79 -4.72
N HIS A 279 9.36 34.81 -4.07
CA HIS A 279 9.20 33.37 -4.32
C HIS A 279 8.28 32.69 -3.30
N GLY A 280 7.64 33.46 -2.41
CA GLY A 280 6.78 32.94 -1.35
C GLY A 280 7.54 32.26 -0.21
N GLU A 281 8.85 32.49 -0.10
CA GLU A 281 9.71 31.87 0.92
C GLU A 281 9.84 32.79 2.14
N PHE A 282 9.72 32.22 3.33
CA PHE A 282 9.90 32.89 4.61
C PHE A 282 10.45 31.92 5.66
N MET A 283 11.03 32.46 6.72
CA MET A 283 11.62 31.69 7.81
C MET A 283 10.66 31.61 8.99
N VAL A 284 10.60 30.45 9.63
CA VAL A 284 9.87 30.19 10.87
C VAL A 284 10.81 29.56 11.91
N ASP A 285 10.46 29.69 13.19
CA ASP A 285 11.26 29.16 14.31
C ASP A 285 10.32 28.63 15.41
N ASP A 286 10.52 27.39 15.84
CA ASP A 286 9.83 26.72 16.96
C ASP A 286 10.64 26.74 18.27
N GLY A 287 11.77 27.46 18.28
CA GLY A 287 12.77 27.50 19.33
C GLY A 287 13.97 26.58 19.08
N SER A 288 13.95 25.73 18.05
CA SER A 288 15.09 24.87 17.68
C SER A 288 16.09 25.55 16.75
N GLY A 289 15.70 26.63 16.06
CA GLY A 289 16.49 27.30 15.04
C GLY A 289 15.61 27.74 13.87
N GLN A 290 16.21 28.30 12.81
CA GLN A 290 15.43 28.76 11.66
C GLN A 290 15.17 27.60 10.69
N GLY A 291 13.93 27.50 10.21
CA GLY A 291 13.54 26.63 9.10
C GLY A 291 12.81 27.41 8.02
N MET A 292 13.01 27.05 6.75
CA MET A 292 12.35 27.73 5.62
C MET A 292 11.01 27.07 5.31
N VAL A 293 9.98 27.89 5.12
CA VAL A 293 8.66 27.50 4.61
C VAL A 293 8.41 28.25 3.30
N LYS A 294 7.67 27.63 2.39
CA LYS A 294 7.30 28.23 1.12
C LYS A 294 5.82 28.01 0.78
N LEU A 295 5.14 29.10 0.45
CA LEU A 295 3.82 29.09 -0.19
C LEU A 295 3.64 30.37 -1.02
N TYR A 296 3.39 30.23 -2.32
CA TYR A 296 3.21 31.37 -3.21
C TYR A 296 1.93 32.14 -2.90
N GLY A 297 2.03 33.47 -2.84
CA GLY A 297 0.87 34.34 -2.61
C GLY A 297 0.31 34.32 -1.18
N PHE A 298 0.92 33.55 -0.26
CA PHE A 298 0.51 33.50 1.13
C PHE A 298 0.90 34.77 1.88
N GLY A 299 -0.08 35.38 2.55
CA GLY A 299 0.09 36.63 3.27
C GLY A 299 0.41 36.38 4.74
N THR A 300 1.69 36.32 5.10
CA THR A 300 2.13 36.30 6.50
C THR A 300 3.18 37.39 6.76
N THR A 301 3.38 37.74 8.03
CA THR A 301 4.30 38.77 8.48
C THR A 301 5.10 38.34 9.70
N ILE A 302 6.24 38.98 9.91
CA ILE A 302 7.09 38.73 11.08
C ILE A 302 6.29 38.86 12.38
N GLY A 303 6.34 37.82 13.21
CA GLY A 303 5.65 37.74 14.50
C GLY A 303 4.33 36.97 14.47
N ASP A 304 3.81 36.62 13.28
CA ASP A 304 2.69 35.68 13.17
C ASP A 304 3.10 34.32 13.75
N THR A 305 2.14 33.61 14.34
CA THR A 305 2.35 32.29 14.95
C THR A 305 1.37 31.28 14.41
N TYR A 306 1.83 30.05 14.20
CA TYR A 306 0.99 28.94 13.76
C TYR A 306 1.19 27.75 14.71
N SER A 307 0.09 27.13 15.15
CA SER A 307 0.14 25.90 15.94
C SER A 307 0.71 24.73 15.13
N GLN A 308 0.47 24.71 13.82
CA GLN A 308 1.05 23.74 12.90
C GLN A 308 1.23 24.33 11.50
N VAL A 309 2.34 23.98 10.84
CA VAL A 309 2.55 24.16 9.40
C VAL A 309 2.92 22.81 8.81
N ILE A 310 2.20 22.40 7.77
CA ILE A 310 2.38 21.12 7.09
C ILE A 310 2.92 21.39 5.67
N GLY A 311 3.68 20.47 5.11
CA GLY A 311 4.10 20.55 3.72
C GLY A 311 4.98 19.37 3.33
N VAL A 312 5.55 19.43 2.14
CA VAL A 312 6.55 18.47 1.68
C VAL A 312 7.91 19.14 1.68
N VAL A 313 8.93 18.52 2.28
CA VAL A 313 10.28 19.09 2.26
C VAL A 313 10.89 18.90 0.87
N PHE A 314 11.42 19.98 0.30
CA PHE A 314 12.08 20.00 -1.01
C PHE A 314 13.44 20.65 -0.91
N TYR A 315 14.41 20.11 -1.63
CA TYR A 315 15.64 20.82 -1.94
C TYR A 315 15.51 21.61 -3.24
N SER A 316 15.86 22.89 -3.22
CA SER A 316 16.03 23.68 -4.45
C SER A 316 16.80 24.96 -4.18
N TYR A 317 17.64 25.38 -5.13
CA TYR A 317 18.49 26.58 -5.01
C TYR A 317 19.39 26.54 -3.77
N ASP A 318 20.02 25.38 -3.53
CA ASP A 318 20.94 25.12 -2.41
C ASP A 318 20.30 25.20 -1.01
N GLU A 319 18.97 25.14 -0.91
CA GLU A 319 18.23 25.25 0.35
C GLU A 319 17.07 24.24 0.43
N TYR A 320 16.93 23.60 1.60
CA TYR A 320 15.73 22.86 1.94
C TYR A 320 14.64 23.79 2.44
N LYS A 321 13.40 23.47 2.08
CA LYS A 321 12.21 24.21 2.47
C LYS A 321 11.02 23.29 2.62
N LEU A 322 10.16 23.57 3.59
CA LEU A 322 8.86 22.95 3.72
C LEU A 322 7.88 23.65 2.76
N ASN A 323 7.56 23.00 1.63
CA ASN A 323 6.60 23.49 0.67
C ASN A 323 5.19 23.12 1.13
N ALA A 324 4.44 24.12 1.61
CA ALA A 324 3.02 23.94 1.86
C ALA A 324 2.28 23.81 0.52
N ARG A 325 1.22 23.01 0.49
CA ARG A 325 0.45 22.72 -0.72
C ARG A 325 -0.61 23.80 -0.96
N ASP A 326 -1.23 24.27 0.12
CA ASP A 326 -2.18 25.39 0.11
C ASP A 326 -2.30 26.05 1.50
N GLU A 327 -3.17 27.05 1.64
CA GLU A 327 -3.36 27.80 2.89
C GLU A 327 -3.94 26.96 4.04
N ASN A 328 -4.60 25.84 3.77
CA ASN A 328 -5.12 24.93 4.80
C ASN A 328 -4.02 24.11 5.47
N ASP A 329 -2.79 24.14 4.96
CA ASP A 329 -1.64 23.55 5.63
C ASP A 329 -1.11 24.42 6.79
N PHE A 330 -1.74 25.57 7.06
CA PHE A 330 -1.44 26.46 8.19
C PHE A 330 -2.60 26.43 9.20
N THR A 331 -2.30 26.07 10.45
CA THR A 331 -3.28 26.07 11.56
C THR A 331 -2.83 27.05 12.66
N ASP A 332 -3.79 27.80 13.22
CA ASP A 332 -3.58 28.75 14.33
C ASP A 332 -3.55 28.09 15.72
#